data_AF-A0A559TI97-F1
#
_entry.id   AF-A0A559TI97-F1
#
_cell.length_a   1.000
_cell.length_b   1.000
_cell.length_c   1.000
_cell.angle_alpha   90.00
_cell.angle_beta   90.00
_cell.angle_gamma   90.00
#
_symmetry.space_group_name_H-M   'P 1'
#
loop_
_entity.id
_entity.type
_entity.pdbx_description
1 polymer ?
#
loop_
_entity_poly.entity_id
_entity_poly.type
_entity_poly.pdbx_seq_one_letter_code
_entity_poly.pdbx_strand_id
1 'polypeptide(L)'
;MSDLVSDLLHLSDDQGTDAKERRRQLIDRLIRTLMETATVLAPNDDRQSPIPVLRLIDVIEGMTSSIADADDATFSAIVEEIALLLRTLERHRQEMARFTVH
;
A
#
# COMPACT_ATOMS: atom_id res chain seq x y z
N MET A 1 2.27 -9.65 1.13
CA MET A 1 1.78 -8.62 0.18
C MET A 1 0.61 -9.14 -0.67
N SER A 2 0.64 -10.39 -1.17
CA SER A 2 -0.51 -10.96 -1.91
C SER A 2 -1.80 -11.02 -1.09
N ASP A 3 -1.75 -11.41 0.18
CA ASP A 3 -2.93 -11.43 1.07
C ASP A 3 -3.51 -10.03 1.29
N LEU A 4 -2.65 -9.00 1.42
CA LEU A 4 -3.09 -7.62 1.56
C LEU A 4 -3.86 -7.14 0.33
N VAL A 5 -3.42 -7.50 -0.89
CA VAL A 5 -4.12 -7.15 -2.13
C VAL A 5 -5.49 -7.82 -2.21
N SER A 6 -5.59 -9.08 -1.80
CA SER A 6 -6.88 -9.79 -1.74
C SER A 6 -7.82 -9.16 -0.70
N ASP A 7 -7.30 -8.83 0.48
CA ASP A 7 -8.07 -8.17 1.55
C ASP A 7 -8.55 -6.78 1.12
N LEU A 8 -7.70 -6.04 0.39
CA LEU A 8 -8.02 -4.74 -0.21
C LEU A 8 -9.22 -4.84 -1.16
N LEU A 9 -9.14 -5.76 -2.13
CA LEU A 9 -10.19 -5.96 -3.15
C LEU A 9 -11.48 -6.55 -2.58
N HIS A 10 -11.41 -7.32 -1.50
CA HIS A 10 -12.60 -7.88 -0.87
C HIS A 10 -13.38 -6.82 -0.06
N LEU A 11 -12.67 -5.88 0.57
CA LEU A 11 -13.27 -4.80 1.35
C LEU A 11 -13.84 -3.66 0.50
N SER A 12 -13.39 -3.47 -0.74
CA SER A 12 -14.04 -2.56 -1.69
C SER A 12 -15.46 -2.99 -2.08
N ASP A 13 -15.76 -4.29 -1.99
CA ASP A 13 -17.09 -4.84 -2.27
C ASP A 13 -18.04 -4.81 -1.04
N ASP A 14 -17.52 -4.54 0.17
CA ASP A 14 -18.28 -4.64 1.42
C ASP A 14 -18.94 -3.30 1.81
N GLN A 15 -20.26 -3.19 1.63
CA GLN A 15 -21.07 -1.98 1.88
C GLN A 15 -21.75 -1.97 3.27
N GLY A 16 -21.06 -2.47 4.30
CA GLY A 16 -21.60 -2.58 5.65
C GLY A 16 -21.64 -1.25 6.45
N THR A 17 -22.43 -1.22 7.54
CA THR A 17 -22.58 -0.06 8.45
C THR A 17 -21.28 0.45 9.09
N ASP A 18 -20.21 -0.36 9.10
CA ASP A 18 -18.88 -0.01 9.61
C ASP A 18 -17.88 0.34 8.50
N ALA A 19 -18.34 0.59 7.26
CA ALA A 19 -17.48 0.76 6.09
C ALA A 19 -16.35 1.77 6.33
N LYS A 20 -16.64 2.94 6.89
CA LYS A 20 -15.61 3.97 7.17
C LYS A 20 -14.49 3.49 8.09
N GLU A 21 -14.82 2.83 9.20
CA GLU A 21 -13.82 2.34 10.15
C GLU A 21 -12.99 1.21 9.53
N ARG A 22 -13.63 0.30 8.78
CA ARG A 22 -12.92 -0.76 8.05
C ARG A 22 -12.00 -0.21 6.96
N ARG A 23 -12.46 0.79 6.20
CA ARG A 23 -11.65 1.52 5.20
C ARG A 23 -10.41 2.11 5.84
N ARG A 24 -10.57 2.77 7.00
CA ARG A 24 -9.45 3.36 7.75
C ARG A 24 -8.45 2.29 8.20
N GLN A 25 -8.92 1.21 8.81
CA GLN A 25 -8.06 0.10 9.26
C GLN A 25 -7.28 -0.54 8.11
N LEU A 26 -7.90 -0.64 6.94
CA LEU A 26 -7.28 -1.17 5.73
C LEU A 26 -6.20 -0.23 5.18
N ILE A 27 -6.44 1.08 5.13
CA ILE A 27 -5.42 2.06 4.73
C ILE A 27 -4.27 2.09 5.74
N ASP A 28 -4.54 1.98 7.05
CA ASP A 28 -3.51 1.86 8.07
C ASP A 28 -2.65 0.60 7.90
N ARG A 29 -3.27 -0.53 7.53
CA ARG A 29 -2.55 -1.78 7.24
C ARG A 29 -1.70 -1.66 5.98
N LEU A 30 -2.20 -0.99 4.94
CA LEU A 30 -1.45 -0.68 3.74
C LEU A 30 -0.20 0.14 4.05
N ILE A 31 -0.36 1.24 4.80
CA ILE A 31 0.75 2.12 5.21
C ILE A 31 1.84 1.32 5.92
N ARG A 32 1.47 0.44 6.87
CA ARG A 32 2.43 -0.45 7.56
C ARG A 32 3.18 -1.37 6.61
N THR A 33 2.48 -2.04 5.70
CA THR A 33 3.13 -2.94 4.72
C THR A 33 4.05 -2.18 3.77
N LEU A 34 3.68 -0.97 3.35
CA LEU A 34 4.56 -0.12 2.54
C LEU A 34 5.81 0.31 3.31
N MET A 35 5.69 0.66 4.60
CA MET A 35 6.85 0.95 5.45
C MET A 35 7.80 -0.25 5.57
N GLU A 36 7.27 -1.46 5.84
CA GLU A 36 8.07 -2.70 5.88
C GLU A 36 8.75 -3.00 4.54
N THR A 37 8.13 -2.62 3.43
CA THR A 37 8.73 -2.82 2.09
C THR A 37 9.82 -1.79 1.83
N ALA A 38 9.62 -0.54 2.26
CA ALA A 38 10.61 0.53 2.14
C ALA A 38 11.88 0.20 2.94
N THR A 39 11.76 -0.40 4.13
CA THR A 39 12.94 -0.82 4.90
C THR A 39 13.73 -1.94 4.22
N VAL A 40 13.06 -2.87 3.52
CA VAL A 40 13.71 -3.94 2.75
C VAL A 40 14.37 -3.41 1.47
N LEU A 41 13.78 -2.39 0.85
CA LEU A 41 14.30 -1.76 -0.38
C LEU A 41 15.40 -0.72 -0.12
N ALA A 42 15.60 -0.29 1.14
CA ALA A 42 16.70 0.60 1.50
C ALA A 42 18.03 -0.20 1.47
N PRO A 43 18.93 0.06 0.50
CA PRO A 43 20.26 -0.53 0.56
C PRO A 43 21.06 0.12 1.70
N ASN A 44 22.05 -0.60 2.24
CA ASN A 44 23.05 -0.08 3.19
C ASN A 44 23.96 1.04 2.62
N ASP A 45 23.48 1.79 1.62
CA ASP A 45 24.23 2.87 0.97
C ASP A 45 23.51 4.21 1.24
N ASP A 46 24.12 5.02 2.11
CA ASP A 46 23.63 6.32 2.63
C ASP A 46 23.32 7.38 1.54
N ARG A 47 23.45 7.04 0.25
CA ARG A 47 23.41 8.01 -0.84
C ARG A 47 22.08 8.13 -1.55
N GLN A 48 21.20 7.13 -1.45
CA GLN A 48 19.86 7.19 -2.03
C GLN A 48 18.88 6.35 -1.20
N SER A 49 18.30 6.96 -0.15
CA SER A 49 17.12 6.38 0.52
C SER A 49 16.02 6.07 -0.52
N PRO A 50 15.08 5.15 -0.22
CA PRO A 50 13.87 4.96 -1.01
C PRO A 50 12.90 6.14 -0.80
N ILE A 51 13.36 7.35 -1.08
CA ILE A 51 12.64 8.63 -1.01
C ILE A 51 11.27 8.57 -1.71
N PRO A 52 11.11 7.89 -2.87
CA PRO A 52 9.81 7.82 -3.54
C PRO A 52 8.75 7.04 -2.76
N VAL A 53 9.12 5.94 -2.09
CA VAL A 53 8.17 5.08 -1.36
C VAL A 53 7.81 5.72 -0.02
N LEU A 54 8.78 6.31 0.68
CA LEU A 54 8.53 7.04 1.93
C LEU A 54 7.62 8.27 1.70
N ARG A 55 7.88 9.05 0.63
CA ARG A 55 7.01 10.17 0.26
C ARG A 55 5.60 9.70 -0.09
N LEU A 56 5.46 8.53 -0.72
CA LEU A 56 4.16 7.96 -1.04
C LEU A 56 3.40 7.56 0.23
N ILE A 57 4.09 6.99 1.23
CA ILE A 57 3.52 6.68 2.53
C ILE A 57 2.99 7.96 3.21
N ASP A 58 3.79 9.03 3.25
CA ASP A 58 3.40 10.30 3.87
C ASP A 58 2.13 10.89 3.21
N VAL A 59 2.03 10.79 1.87
CA VAL A 59 0.86 11.27 1.12
C VAL A 59 -0.38 10.43 1.47
N ILE A 60 -0.27 9.11 1.49
CA ILE A 60 -1.39 8.22 1.81
C ILE A 60 -1.84 8.42 3.26
N GLU A 61 -0.90 8.58 4.21
CA GLU A 61 -1.20 8.87 5.61
C GLU A 61 -1.97 10.19 5.76
N GLY A 62 -1.50 11.26 5.09
CA GLY A 62 -2.19 12.56 5.08
C GLY A 62 -3.58 12.51 4.43
N MET A 63 -3.82 11.58 3.50
CA MET A 63 -5.09 11.40 2.82
C MET A 63 -6.01 10.36 3.47
N THR A 64 -5.57 9.65 4.51
CA THR A 64 -6.28 8.48 5.07
C THR A 64 -7.72 8.80 5.49
N SER A 65 -7.94 9.96 6.13
CA SER A 65 -9.30 10.36 6.50
C SER A 65 -10.17 10.63 5.27
N SER A 66 -9.64 11.31 4.26
CA SER A 66 -10.36 11.60 3.01
C SER A 66 -10.66 10.34 2.20
N ILE A 67 -9.77 9.35 2.21
CA ILE A 67 -9.99 8.05 1.57
C ILE A 67 -11.08 7.26 2.32
N ALA A 68 -11.04 7.27 3.65
CA ALA A 68 -12.05 6.58 4.47
C ALA A 68 -13.45 7.21 4.34
N ASP A 69 -13.51 8.51 4.07
CA ASP A 69 -14.74 9.28 3.85
C ASP A 69 -15.24 9.30 2.40
N ALA A 70 -14.49 8.71 1.47
CA ALA A 70 -14.87 8.64 0.07
C ALA A 70 -16.16 7.81 -0.13
N ASP A 71 -16.94 8.15 -1.15
CA ASP A 71 -18.02 7.29 -1.62
C ASP A 71 -17.47 5.95 -2.14
N ASP A 72 -18.34 4.95 -2.23
CA ASP A 72 -17.94 3.58 -2.54
C ASP A 72 -17.22 3.46 -3.89
N ALA A 73 -17.68 4.19 -4.92
CA ALA A 73 -17.06 4.13 -6.24
C ALA A 73 -15.66 4.75 -6.22
N THR A 74 -15.51 5.89 -5.55
CA THR A 74 -14.21 6.55 -5.36
C THR A 74 -13.26 5.68 -4.53
N PHE A 75 -13.75 5.07 -3.44
CA PHE A 75 -12.95 4.19 -2.60
C PHE A 75 -12.47 2.96 -3.37
N SER A 76 -13.35 2.29 -4.13
CA SER A 76 -13.00 1.11 -4.93
C SER A 76 -11.95 1.44 -5.99
N ALA A 77 -12.08 2.58 -6.70
CA ALA A 77 -11.08 3.01 -7.66
C ALA A 77 -9.70 3.25 -7.01
N ILE A 78 -9.67 3.86 -5.81
CA ILE A 78 -8.44 4.06 -5.04
C ILE A 78 -7.82 2.71 -4.66
N VAL A 79 -8.63 1.77 -4.20
CA VAL A 79 -8.18 0.42 -3.81
C VAL A 79 -7.59 -0.36 -4.99
N GLU A 80 -8.20 -0.27 -6.18
CA GLU A 80 -7.69 -0.92 -7.39
C GLU A 80 -6.30 -0.38 -7.80
N GLU A 81 -6.13 0.94 -7.78
CA GLU A 81 -4.84 1.59 -8.05
C GLU A 81 -3.77 1.20 -7.03
N ILE A 82 -4.13 1.16 -5.74
CA ILE A 82 -3.25 0.69 -4.67
C ILE A 82 -2.86 -0.77 -4.89
N ALA A 83 -3.80 -1.64 -5.28
CA ALA A 83 -3.53 -3.04 -5.57
C ALA A 83 -2.55 -3.20 -6.75
N LEU A 84 -2.69 -2.38 -7.79
CA LEU A 84 -1.77 -2.35 -8.93
C LEU A 84 -0.36 -1.92 -8.51
N LEU A 85 -0.27 -0.87 -7.69
CA LEU A 85 0.99 -0.37 -7.13
C LEU A 85 1.69 -1.46 -6.31
N LEU A 86 0.98 -2.12 -5.40
CA LEU A 86 1.53 -3.20 -4.56
C LEU A 86 2.04 -4.37 -5.39
N ARG A 87 1.31 -4.78 -6.44
CA ARG A 87 1.79 -5.83 -7.36
C ARG A 87 3.07 -5.42 -8.09
N THR A 88 3.17 -4.15 -8.49
CA THR A 88 4.37 -3.59 -9.13
C THR A 88 5.56 -3.60 -8.17
N LEU A 89 5.35 -3.16 -6.93
CA LEU A 89 6.38 -3.17 -5.89
C LEU A 89 6.85 -4.59 -5.55
N GLU A 90 5.93 -5.55 -5.41
CA GLU A 90 6.28 -6.94 -5.14
C GLU A 90 7.10 -7.55 -6.29
N ARG A 91 6.72 -7.27 -7.54
CA ARG A 91 7.50 -7.72 -8.72
C ARG A 91 8.92 -7.16 -8.68
N HIS A 92 9.05 -5.86 -8.44
CA HIS A 92 10.36 -5.21 -8.35
C HIS A 92 11.20 -5.79 -7.20
N ARG A 93 10.60 -6.05 -6.04
CA ARG A 93 11.26 -6.72 -4.90
C ARG A 93 11.77 -8.11 -5.26
N GLN A 94 10.96 -8.91 -5.96
CA GLN A 94 11.33 -10.25 -6.41
C GLN A 94 12.45 -10.22 -7.46
N GLU A 95 12.40 -9.28 -8.40
CA GLU A 95 13.44 -9.05 -9.39
C GLU A 95 14.76 -8.70 -8.71
N MET A 96 14.77 -7.73 -7.80
CA MET A 96 15.96 -7.37 -7.02
C MET A 96 16.51 -8.56 -6.24
N ALA A 97 15.66 -9.29 -5.51
CA ALA A 97 16.07 -10.48 -4.76
C ALA A 97 16.71 -11.57 -5.63
N ARG A 98 16.32 -11.67 -6.90
CA ARG A 98 16.90 -12.60 -7.89
C ARG A 98 18.32 -12.22 -8.27
N PHE A 99 18.67 -10.94 -8.19
CA PHE A 99 20.01 -10.43 -8.48
C PHE A 99 20.91 -10.29 -7.24
N THR A 100 20.35 -10.35 -6.02
CA THR A 100 21.10 -10.30 -4.74
C THR A 100 21.58 -11.67 -4.24
N VAL A 101 21.75 -12.67 -5.12
CA VAL A 101 22.40 -13.95 -4.77
C VAL A 101 23.91 -13.82 -5.00
N HIS A 102 24.67 -13.54 -3.94
CA HIS A 102 26.13 -13.68 -3.87
C HIS A 102 26.48 -14.54 -2.67
#